data_AF-A0ABD3S5A7-F1
#
_entry.id   AF-A0ABD3S5A7-F1
#
_cell.length_a   1.000
_cell.length_b   1.000
_cell.length_c   1.000
_cell.angle_alpha   90.00
_cell.angle_beta   90.00
_cell.angle_gamma   90.00
#
_symmetry.space_group_name_H-M   'P 1'
#
loop_
_entity.id
_entity.type
_entity.pdbx_description
1 polymer ?
#
loop_
_entity_poly.entity_id
_entity_poly.type
_entity_poly.pdbx_seq_one_letter_code
_entity_poly.pdbx_strand_id
1 'polypeptide(L)' 'MLPCSHAFHAECIDTWIVTNPTCPLCRCSVVLSDIDKKW' A
#
# COMPACT_ATOMS: atom_id res chain seq x y z
N MET A 1 -1.29 -4.44 -4.11
CA MET A 1 -2.39 -4.01 -3.21
C MET A 1 -1.79 -3.70 -1.85
N LEU A 2 -2.18 -2.60 -1.21
CA LEU A 2 -1.66 -2.28 0.13
C LEU A 2 -2.08 -3.38 1.12
N PRO A 3 -1.22 -3.74 2.09
CA PRO A 3 -1.56 -4.74 3.12
C PRO A 3 -2.60 -4.22 4.15
N CYS A 4 -3.17 -3.03 3.94
CA CYS A 4 -4.17 -2.42 4.81
C CYS A 4 -5.55 -2.39 4.14
N SER A 5 -6.62 -2.51 4.93
CA SER A 5 -8.02 -2.51 4.48
C SER A 5 -8.59 -1.12 4.16
N HIS A 6 -7.74 -0.17 3.77
CA HIS A 6 -8.16 1.18 3.42
C HIS A 6 -8.48 1.29 1.93
N ALA A 7 -9.67 1.78 1.62
CA ALA A 7 -10.11 2.01 0.25
C ALA A 7 -9.77 3.43 -0.19
N PHE A 8 -9.22 3.54 -1.39
CA PHE A 8 -8.90 4.80 -2.05
C PHE A 8 -9.34 4.71 -3.50
N HIS A 9 -9.57 5.85 -4.15
CA HIS A 9 -9.69 5.86 -5.61
C HIS A 9 -8.39 5.37 -6.24
N ALA A 10 -8.49 4.48 -7.23
CA ALA A 10 -7.34 3.88 -7.90
C ALA A 10 -6.36 4.95 -8.41
N GLU A 11 -6.86 5.96 -9.11
CA GLU A 11 -6.03 7.05 -9.67
C GLU A 11 -5.28 7.85 -8.59
N CYS A 12 -5.92 8.11 -7.45
CA CYS A 12 -5.32 8.84 -6.36
C CYS A 12 -4.26 8.01 -5.63
N ILE A 13 -4.54 6.72 -5.37
CA ILE A 13 -3.59 5.85 -4.67
C ILE A 13 -2.40 5.49 -5.54
N ASP A 14 -2.59 5.31 -6.85
CA ASP A 14 -1.53 5.02 -7.80
C ASP A 14 -0.53 6.19 -7.87
N THR A 15 -1.03 7.43 -7.95
CA THR A 15 -0.15 8.63 -7.92
C THR A 15 0.58 8.77 -6.58
N TRP A 16 -0.12 8.47 -5.47
CA TRP A 16 0.46 8.55 -4.15
C TRP A 16 1.60 7.55 -3.94
N ILE A 17 1.40 6.27 -4.29
CA ILE A 17 2.41 5.21 -4.06
C ILE A 17 3.68 5.40 -4.89
N VAL A 18 3.61 6.09 -6.03
CA VAL A 18 4.78 6.45 -6.85
C VAL A 18 5.72 7.40 -6.09
N THR A 19 5.16 8.33 -5.31
CA THR A 19 5.96 9.32 -4.56
C THR A 19 6.20 8.88 -3.11
N ASN A 20 5.20 8.23 -2.51
CA ASN A 20 5.15 7.81 -1.12
C ASN A 20 4.58 6.39 -1.06
N PRO A 21 5.42 5.35 -1.07
CA PRO A 21 4.99 3.94 -1.07
C PRO A 21 4.48 3.49 0.30
N THR A 22 3.58 4.27 0.91
CA THR A 22 2.96 4.03 2.22
C THR A 22 1.48 4.40 2.18
N CYS A 23 0.68 3.76 3.03
CA CYS A 23 -0.73 4.10 3.17
C CYS A 23 -0.90 5.52 3.75
N PRO A 24 -1.71 6.40 3.15
CA PRO A 24 -1.99 7.74 3.69
C PRO A 24 -2.61 7.74 5.09
N LEU A 25 -3.33 6.69 5.46
CA LEU A 25 -4.06 6.60 6.74
C LEU A 25 -3.25 5.94 7.85
N CYS A 26 -2.71 4.75 7.59
CA CYS A 26 -1.99 3.97 8.61
C CYS A 26 -0.47 3.95 8.44
N ARG A 27 0.07 4.57 7.38
CA ARG A 27 1.50 4.59 7.07
C ARG A 27 2.11 3.20 6.83
N CYS A 28 1.29 2.17 6.60
CA CYS A 28 1.77 0.84 6.21
C CYS A 28 2.48 0.89 4.85
N SER A 29 3.69 0.34 4.77
CA SER A 29 4.48 0.29 3.54
C SER A 29 3.89 -0.69 2.52
N VAL A 30 3.92 -0.32 1.25
CA VAL A 30 3.42 -1.17 0.14
C VAL A 30 4.37 -2.34 -0.16
N VAL A 31 5.62 -2.27 0.31
CA VAL A 31 6.69 -3.24 -0.01
C VAL A 31 6.58 -4.57 0.78
N LEU A 32 5.66 -4.66 1.75
CA LEU A 32 5.51 -5.84 2.61
C LEU A 32 4.58 -6.95 2.04
N SER A 33 4.20 -6.90 0.76
CA SER A 33 3.17 -7.80 0.22
C SER A 33 3.66 -9.03 -0.55
N ASP A 34 4.94 -9.44 -0.49
CA ASP A 34 5.39 -10.68 -1.17
C ASP A 34 6.43 -11.55 -0.42
N ILE A 35 6.82 -11.23 0.82
CA ILE A 35 7.85 -12.02 1.55
C ILE A 35 7.30 -12.77 2.78
N ASP A 36 6.03 -12.57 3.14
CA ASP A 36 5.39 -13.25 4.29
C ASP A 36 4.28 -14.23 3.84
N LYS A 37 4.62 -15.13 2.92
CA LYS A 37 3.87 -16.39 2.71
C LYS A 37 4.80 -17.60 2.66
N LYS A 38 5.86 -17.57 3.48
CA LYS A 38 6.73 -18.71 3.72
C LYS A 38 6.22 -19.51 4.92
N TRP A 39 5.20 -20.33 4.70
CA TRP A 39 4.92 -21.52 5.50
C TRP A 39 4.52 -22.65 4.56
#